data_AF-A0A376U7Y5-F1
#
_entry.id   AF-A0A376U7Y5-F1
#
_cell.length_a   1.000
_cell.length_b   1.000
_cell.length_c   1.000
_cell.angle_alpha   90.00
_cell.angle_beta   90.00
_cell.angle_gamma   90.00
#
_symmetry.space_group_name_H-M   'P 1'
#
loop_
_entity.id
_entity.type
_entity.pdbx_description
1 polymer ?
#
loop_
_entity_poly.entity_id
_entity_poly.type
_entity_poly.pdbx_seq_one_letter_code
_entity_poly.pdbx_strand_id
1 'polypeptide(L)'
;MAEMLGTECEALGQNVSDMNVEELDWLYCHLGREMLALRIVPPAWYAPWERDRICTAILRMASPDWWGRKIWRLRCDWRENQLRAVGAVNKKAHAYVSASSLIEWQEQRRKNRDFFKSHELVDEDGNVSSLEDMINKSTSNPAIRRHELMARMAGVELVAQSRGDVGIFLTITCPSKYHSNIASGHHNAKWNHSTVAQAQCYLCRVWNRATAKLKREDLRPYGFRVAEPHHDGTPHWHALLFMPQEQVKATVAILRTYFIAEDRDELGRNTGARFKSKKWTHGKGQQRHTSLNTFRRISTATRWPVNWTTKAASR
;
A
#
# COMPACT_ATOMS: atom_id res chain seq x y z
N MET A 1 -15.77 -5.22 23.83
CA MET A 1 -16.40 -4.16 23.00
C MET A 1 -17.91 -4.32 22.88
N ALA A 2 -18.45 -5.48 22.50
CA ALA A 2 -19.91 -5.66 22.46
C ALA A 2 -20.56 -5.50 23.85
N GLU A 3 -19.98 -6.11 24.88
CA GLU A 3 -20.44 -5.95 26.28
C GLU A 3 -20.31 -4.50 26.78
N MET A 4 -19.20 -3.83 26.44
CA MET A 4 -18.98 -2.42 26.75
C MET A 4 -20.03 -1.54 26.07
N LEU A 5 -20.29 -1.74 24.77
CA LEU A 5 -21.36 -1.05 24.05
C LEU A 5 -22.72 -1.28 24.72
N GLY A 6 -23.03 -2.53 25.12
CA GLY A 6 -24.26 -2.85 25.84
C GLY A 6 -24.37 -2.08 27.16
N THR A 7 -23.31 -2.08 27.96
CA THR A 7 -23.24 -1.38 29.26
C THR A 7 -23.46 0.12 29.10
N GLU A 8 -22.82 0.75 28.10
CA GLU A 8 -22.97 2.18 27.85
C GLU A 8 -24.38 2.54 27.33
N CYS A 9 -24.97 1.71 26.46
CA CYS A 9 -26.35 1.89 26.01
C CYS A 9 -27.35 1.76 27.18
N GLU A 10 -27.13 0.78 28.07
CA GLU A 10 -27.95 0.59 29.27
C GLU A 10 -27.84 1.77 30.24
N ALA A 11 -26.63 2.30 30.47
CA ALA A 11 -26.39 3.47 31.32
C ALA A 11 -27.06 4.74 30.77
N LEU A 12 -27.13 4.88 29.45
CA LEU A 12 -27.83 5.98 28.77
C LEU A 12 -29.34 5.75 28.62
N GLY A 13 -29.83 4.54 28.88
CA GLY A 13 -31.23 4.16 28.69
C GLY A 13 -31.72 4.26 27.24
N GLN A 14 -30.80 4.18 26.26
CA GLN A 14 -31.10 4.41 24.85
C GLN A 14 -30.39 3.41 23.94
N ASN A 15 -30.99 3.12 22.79
CA ASN A 15 -30.33 2.38 21.71
C ASN A 15 -29.53 3.33 20.81
N VAL A 16 -28.48 2.79 20.17
CA VAL A 16 -27.63 3.53 19.20
C VAL A 16 -28.45 4.20 18.08
N SER A 17 -29.60 3.63 17.70
CA SER A 17 -30.50 4.20 16.68
C SER A 17 -31.16 5.51 17.11
N ASP A 18 -31.33 5.70 18.41
CA ASP A 18 -32.17 6.74 19.00
C ASP A 18 -31.32 7.87 19.60
N MET A 19 -30.02 7.60 19.80
CA MET A 19 -29.04 8.58 20.27
C MET A 19 -28.92 9.77 19.32
N ASN A 20 -28.81 10.95 19.93
CA ASN A 20 -28.49 12.19 19.22
C ASN A 20 -27.01 12.20 18.78
N VAL A 21 -26.62 13.23 18.02
CA VAL A 21 -25.26 13.30 17.45
C VAL A 21 -24.18 13.41 18.53
N GLU A 22 -24.42 14.15 19.61
CA GLU A 22 -23.45 14.33 20.70
C GLU A 22 -23.24 13.04 21.50
N GLU A 23 -24.33 12.32 21.78
CA GLU A 23 -24.29 11.01 22.46
C GLU A 23 -23.55 9.97 21.61
N LEU A 24 -23.84 9.92 20.30
CA LEU A 24 -23.15 9.05 19.36
C LEU A 24 -21.66 9.37 19.23
N ASP A 25 -21.32 10.66 19.14
CA ASP A 25 -19.94 11.12 19.09
C ASP A 25 -19.18 10.74 20.37
N TRP A 26 -19.80 10.93 21.54
CA TRP A 26 -19.21 10.54 22.82
C TRP A 26 -18.96 9.04 22.90
N LEU A 27 -19.99 8.22 22.61
CA LEU A 27 -19.91 6.76 22.65
C LEU A 27 -18.84 6.25 21.67
N TYR A 28 -18.85 6.76 20.45
CA TYR A 28 -17.87 6.42 19.43
C TYR A 28 -16.45 6.80 19.87
N CYS A 29 -16.26 7.99 20.45
CA CYS A 29 -14.98 8.43 20.99
C CYS A 29 -14.51 7.52 22.14
N HIS A 30 -15.40 7.18 23.05
CA HIS A 30 -15.11 6.35 24.21
C HIS A 30 -14.64 4.96 23.77
N LEU A 31 -15.46 4.26 22.97
CA LEU A 31 -15.11 2.95 22.40
C LEU A 31 -13.83 3.04 21.55
N GLY A 32 -13.66 4.13 20.80
CA GLY A 32 -12.49 4.32 19.95
C GLY A 32 -11.19 4.49 20.73
N ARG A 33 -11.21 5.15 21.89
CA ARG A 33 -10.04 5.29 22.78
C ARG A 33 -9.57 3.93 23.29
N GLU A 34 -10.50 3.06 23.70
CA GLU A 34 -10.19 1.69 24.12
C GLU A 34 -9.55 0.88 23.00
N MET A 35 -10.03 1.04 21.76
CA MET A 35 -9.42 0.39 20.61
C MET A 35 -8.02 0.89 20.29
N LEU A 36 -7.78 2.19 20.45
CA LEU A 36 -6.45 2.78 20.26
C LEU A 36 -5.45 2.24 21.30
N ALA A 37 -5.89 1.98 22.53
CA ALA A 37 -5.06 1.30 23.55
C ALA A 37 -4.61 -0.09 23.07
N LEU A 38 -5.46 -0.79 22.31
CA LEU A 38 -5.15 -2.07 21.66
C LEU A 38 -4.39 -1.92 20.32
N ARG A 39 -3.92 -0.71 19.98
CA ARG A 39 -3.23 -0.38 18.72
C ARG A 39 -4.08 -0.63 17.47
N ILE A 40 -5.40 -0.56 17.58
CA ILE A 40 -6.34 -0.66 16.46
C ILE A 40 -6.99 0.70 16.23
N VAL A 41 -6.75 1.28 15.05
CA VAL A 41 -7.44 2.50 14.65
C VAL A 41 -8.92 2.18 14.44
N PRO A 42 -9.84 2.92 15.10
CA PRO A 42 -11.27 2.73 14.92
C PRO A 42 -11.72 2.92 13.46
N PRO A 43 -12.76 2.22 13.00
CA PRO A 43 -13.34 2.47 11.69
C PRO A 43 -13.87 3.90 11.62
N ALA A 44 -13.59 4.63 10.53
CA ALA A 44 -14.01 6.03 10.30
C ALA A 44 -13.39 7.09 11.26
N TRP A 45 -12.23 6.81 11.86
CA TRP A 45 -11.56 7.69 12.84
C TRP A 45 -10.92 8.98 12.27
N TYR A 46 -11.47 9.53 11.17
CA TYR A 46 -10.99 10.75 10.52
C TYR A 46 -12.18 11.67 10.27
N ALA A 47 -12.13 12.87 10.85
CA ALA A 47 -13.20 13.87 10.75
C ALA A 47 -13.43 14.35 9.31
N PRO A 48 -14.65 14.83 8.97
CA PRO A 48 -15.84 14.94 9.82
C PRO A 48 -16.55 13.60 10.06
N TRP A 49 -17.21 13.46 11.21
CA TRP A 49 -17.96 12.25 11.56
C TRP A 49 -19.44 12.41 11.19
N GLU A 50 -19.82 11.80 10.07
CA GLU A 50 -21.22 11.72 9.63
C GLU A 50 -21.95 10.62 10.42
N ARG A 51 -23.17 10.88 10.91
CA ARG A 51 -23.95 9.97 11.76
C ARG A 51 -23.98 8.53 11.26
N ASP A 52 -24.34 8.32 9.99
CA ASP A 52 -24.44 6.97 9.42
C ASP A 52 -23.10 6.22 9.40
N ARG A 53 -21.99 6.96 9.21
CA ARG A 53 -20.65 6.38 9.26
C ARG A 53 -20.27 5.98 10.68
N ILE A 54 -20.65 6.77 11.67
CA ILE A 54 -20.44 6.47 13.09
C ILE A 54 -21.24 5.24 13.50
N CYS A 55 -22.53 5.18 13.17
CA CYS A 55 -23.37 4.01 13.47
C CYS A 55 -22.78 2.74 12.86
N THR A 56 -22.38 2.81 11.58
CA THR A 56 -21.69 1.69 10.90
C THR A 56 -20.35 1.35 11.56
N ALA A 57 -19.62 2.35 12.06
CA ALA A 57 -18.37 2.16 12.77
C ALA A 57 -18.59 1.44 14.10
N ILE A 58 -19.54 1.87 14.93
CA ILE A 58 -19.90 1.25 16.21
C ILE A 58 -20.30 -0.23 16.00
N LEU A 59 -21.14 -0.53 15.00
CA LEU A 59 -21.52 -1.91 14.67
C LEU A 59 -20.29 -2.78 14.32
N ARG A 60 -19.33 -2.24 13.58
CA ARG A 60 -18.06 -2.94 13.29
C ARG A 60 -17.22 -3.11 14.55
N MET A 61 -17.22 -2.13 15.46
CA MET A 61 -16.50 -2.19 16.74
C MET A 61 -17.13 -3.20 17.70
N ALA A 62 -18.41 -3.54 17.54
CA ALA A 62 -19.07 -4.60 18.31
C ALA A 62 -18.91 -6.00 17.67
N SER A 63 -18.67 -6.09 16.36
CA SER A 63 -18.63 -7.36 15.62
C SER A 63 -17.45 -8.26 16.00
N PRO A 64 -17.69 -9.50 16.50
CA PRO A 64 -16.63 -10.46 16.81
C PRO A 64 -15.80 -10.85 15.57
N ASP A 65 -16.45 -11.08 14.44
CA ASP A 65 -15.77 -11.42 13.18
C ASP A 65 -14.83 -10.31 12.69
N TRP A 66 -15.26 -9.06 12.89
CA TRP A 66 -14.43 -7.91 12.56
C TRP A 66 -13.17 -7.88 13.45
N TRP A 67 -13.34 -8.10 14.75
CA TRP A 67 -12.23 -8.20 15.71
C TRP A 67 -11.29 -9.37 15.40
N GLY A 68 -11.82 -10.56 15.12
CA GLY A 68 -11.04 -11.72 14.74
C GLY A 68 -10.13 -11.42 13.54
N ARG A 69 -10.66 -10.75 12.51
CA ARG A 69 -9.85 -10.30 11.35
C ARG A 69 -8.80 -9.26 11.71
N LYS A 70 -9.08 -8.34 12.63
CA LYS A 70 -8.13 -7.29 13.06
C LYS A 70 -7.00 -7.86 13.90
N ILE A 71 -7.33 -8.65 14.91
CA ILE A 71 -6.36 -9.31 15.79
C ILE A 71 -5.49 -10.27 15.00
N TRP A 72 -6.07 -11.03 14.07
CA TRP A 72 -5.31 -11.91 13.18
C TRP A 72 -4.23 -11.15 12.39
N ARG A 73 -4.59 -10.01 11.78
CA ARG A 73 -3.62 -9.17 11.06
C ARG A 73 -2.52 -8.64 11.98
N LEU A 74 -2.88 -8.14 13.16
CA LEU A 74 -1.90 -7.67 14.15
C LEU A 74 -0.93 -8.79 14.55
N ARG A 75 -1.44 -9.99 14.83
CA ARG A 75 -0.62 -11.18 15.11
C ARG A 75 0.34 -11.46 13.97
N CYS A 76 -0.12 -11.49 12.73
CA CYS A 76 0.72 -11.75 11.56
C CYS A 76 1.81 -10.68 11.41
N ASP A 77 1.45 -9.39 11.51
CA ASP A 77 2.40 -8.28 11.42
C ASP A 77 3.44 -8.33 12.54
N TRP A 78 3.02 -8.60 13.78
CA TRP A 78 3.92 -8.72 14.92
C TRP A 78 4.88 -9.90 14.75
N ARG A 79 4.35 -11.09 14.44
CA ARG A 79 5.16 -12.29 14.24
C ARG A 79 6.18 -12.10 13.13
N GLU A 80 5.79 -11.53 12.00
CA GLU A 80 6.70 -11.29 10.89
C GLU A 80 7.80 -10.29 11.28
N ASN A 81 7.46 -9.22 12.01
CA ASN A 81 8.48 -8.29 12.49
C ASN A 81 9.44 -8.91 13.52
N GLN A 82 8.97 -9.84 14.38
CA GLN A 82 9.86 -10.62 15.26
C GLN A 82 10.78 -11.54 14.47
N LEU A 83 10.26 -12.22 13.43
CA LEU A 83 11.07 -13.07 12.55
C LEU A 83 12.12 -12.28 11.76
N ARG A 84 11.79 -11.06 11.32
CA ARG A 84 12.78 -10.11 10.78
C ARG A 84 13.83 -9.73 11.83
N ALA A 85 13.40 -9.49 13.08
CA ALA A 85 14.29 -9.09 14.17
C ALA A 85 15.32 -10.16 14.54
N VAL A 86 14.95 -11.44 14.51
CA VAL A 86 15.86 -12.57 14.75
C VAL A 86 16.62 -13.02 13.51
N GLY A 87 16.46 -12.31 12.38
CA GLY A 87 17.20 -12.57 11.15
C GLY A 87 16.68 -13.75 10.34
N ALA A 88 15.46 -14.25 10.59
CA ALA A 88 14.85 -15.31 9.79
C ALA A 88 14.43 -14.84 8.38
N VAL A 89 14.30 -13.51 8.20
CA VAL A 89 13.97 -12.89 6.91
C VAL A 89 15.18 -12.14 6.37
N ASN A 90 15.92 -12.78 5.48
CA ASN A 90 17.08 -12.19 4.82
C ASN A 90 17.44 -12.97 3.54
N LYS A 91 18.42 -12.47 2.79
CA LYS A 91 18.84 -13.06 1.50
C LYS A 91 19.33 -14.52 1.60
N LYS A 92 19.99 -14.91 2.69
CA LYS A 92 20.56 -16.24 2.94
C LYS A 92 19.61 -17.21 3.63
N ALA A 93 18.60 -16.69 4.33
CA ALA A 93 17.53 -17.47 4.94
C ALA A 93 16.31 -17.47 3.99
N HIS A 94 15.22 -16.82 4.38
CA HIS A 94 14.06 -16.62 3.53
C HIS A 94 13.94 -15.15 3.11
N ALA A 95 14.10 -14.89 1.80
CA ALA A 95 13.99 -13.53 1.29
C ALA A 95 12.54 -13.04 1.30
N TYR A 96 12.36 -11.75 1.57
CA TYR A 96 11.09 -11.00 1.52
C TYR A 96 10.09 -11.30 2.65
N VAL A 97 9.92 -12.58 2.99
CA VAL A 97 8.96 -13.06 3.99
C VAL A 97 9.47 -14.33 4.65
N SER A 98 9.10 -14.57 5.91
CA SER A 98 9.44 -15.78 6.63
C SER A 98 8.80 -17.04 6.02
N ALA A 99 9.44 -18.20 6.21
CA ALA A 99 8.94 -19.49 5.75
C ALA A 99 7.54 -19.81 6.30
N SER A 100 7.32 -19.55 7.60
CA SER A 100 6.02 -19.82 8.23
C SER A 100 4.90 -18.98 7.63
N SER A 101 5.15 -17.70 7.37
CA SER A 101 4.16 -16.80 6.76
C SER A 101 3.86 -17.20 5.31
N LEU A 102 4.87 -17.69 4.58
CA LEU A 102 4.67 -18.22 3.22
C LEU A 102 3.78 -19.49 3.23
N ILE A 103 4.01 -20.41 4.16
CA ILE A 103 3.20 -21.63 4.32
C ILE A 103 1.76 -21.27 4.69
N GLU A 104 1.56 -20.38 5.68
CA GLU A 104 0.22 -19.91 6.08
C GLU A 104 -0.52 -19.26 4.89
N TRP A 105 0.18 -18.46 4.08
CA TRP A 105 -0.39 -17.86 2.87
C TRP A 105 -0.76 -18.89 1.80
N GLN A 106 0.08 -19.90 1.58
CA GLN A 106 -0.21 -20.99 0.64
C GLN A 106 -1.44 -21.80 1.09
N GLU A 107 -1.52 -22.12 2.37
CA GLU A 107 -2.65 -22.86 2.94
C GLU A 107 -3.95 -22.04 2.87
N GLN A 108 -3.89 -20.74 3.15
CA GLN A 108 -5.03 -19.86 2.96
C GLN A 108 -5.50 -19.84 1.50
N ARG A 109 -4.58 -19.80 0.54
CA ARG A 109 -4.93 -19.88 -0.89
C ARG A 109 -5.55 -21.21 -1.27
N ARG A 110 -5.05 -22.31 -0.71
CA ARG A 110 -5.62 -23.65 -0.91
C ARG A 110 -7.06 -23.68 -0.41
N LYS A 111 -7.30 -23.29 0.84
CA LYS A 111 -8.65 -23.21 1.44
C LYS A 111 -9.60 -22.33 0.63
N ASN A 112 -9.15 -21.16 0.20
CA ASN A 112 -9.96 -20.26 -0.63
C ASN A 112 -10.33 -20.90 -1.97
N ARG A 113 -9.39 -21.59 -2.62
CA ARG A 113 -9.66 -22.28 -3.88
C ARG A 113 -10.64 -23.44 -3.68
N ASP A 114 -10.48 -24.22 -2.62
CA ASP A 114 -11.37 -25.33 -2.32
C ASP A 114 -12.79 -24.81 -1.97
N PHE A 115 -12.90 -23.62 -1.35
CA PHE A 115 -14.16 -22.90 -1.18
C PHE A 115 -14.76 -22.52 -2.55
N PHE A 116 -14.01 -21.87 -3.46
CA PHE A 116 -14.56 -21.49 -4.77
C PHE A 116 -15.01 -22.67 -5.63
N LYS A 117 -14.36 -23.83 -5.49
CA LYS A 117 -14.72 -25.06 -6.19
C LYS A 117 -16.00 -25.72 -5.68
N SER A 118 -16.31 -25.52 -4.41
CA SER A 118 -17.46 -26.15 -3.73
C SER A 118 -18.70 -25.26 -3.70
N HIS A 119 -18.65 -24.07 -4.33
CA HIS A 119 -19.73 -23.09 -4.28
C HIS A 119 -20.12 -22.64 -5.70
N GLU A 120 -21.41 -22.40 -5.87
CA GLU A 120 -22.02 -21.87 -7.07
C GLU A 120 -22.72 -20.55 -6.76
N LEU A 121 -22.88 -19.72 -7.78
CA LEU A 121 -23.63 -18.48 -7.73
C LEU A 121 -24.99 -18.71 -8.39
N VAL A 122 -26.05 -18.23 -7.75
CA VAL A 122 -27.41 -18.24 -8.27
C VAL A 122 -27.85 -16.79 -8.41
N ASP A 123 -28.30 -16.39 -9.60
CA ASP A 123 -28.87 -15.07 -9.82
C ASP A 123 -30.37 -15.01 -9.47
N GLU A 124 -30.98 -13.82 -9.58
CA GLU A 124 -32.41 -13.61 -9.27
C GLU A 124 -33.34 -14.36 -10.23
N ASP A 125 -32.87 -14.68 -11.44
CA ASP A 125 -33.60 -15.42 -12.47
C ASP A 125 -33.40 -16.95 -12.33
N GLY A 126 -32.59 -17.40 -11.36
CA GLY A 126 -32.30 -18.81 -11.09
C GLY A 126 -31.20 -19.43 -11.94
N ASN A 127 -30.44 -18.66 -12.71
CA ASN A 127 -29.28 -19.17 -13.44
C ASN A 127 -28.14 -19.50 -12.48
N VAL A 128 -27.54 -20.67 -12.67
CA VAL A 128 -26.43 -21.17 -11.85
C VAL A 128 -25.11 -21.01 -12.60
N SER A 129 -24.11 -20.43 -11.94
CA SER A 129 -22.76 -20.24 -12.47
C SER A 129 -21.70 -20.66 -11.45
N SER A 130 -20.65 -21.34 -11.91
CA SER A 130 -19.51 -21.70 -11.05
C SER A 130 -18.82 -20.45 -10.50
N LEU A 131 -18.64 -20.40 -9.16
CA LEU A 131 -17.95 -19.30 -8.50
C LEU A 131 -16.47 -19.26 -8.92
N GLU A 132 -15.83 -20.42 -9.10
CA GLU A 132 -14.44 -20.53 -9.56
C GLU A 132 -14.26 -19.87 -10.94
N ASP A 133 -15.16 -20.14 -11.89
CA ASP A 133 -15.08 -19.58 -13.23
C ASP A 133 -15.26 -18.06 -13.24
N MET A 134 -16.21 -17.55 -12.46
CA MET A 134 -16.42 -16.11 -12.33
C MET A 134 -15.21 -15.41 -11.74
N ILE A 135 -14.61 -15.98 -10.68
CA ILE A 135 -13.40 -15.43 -10.08
C ILE A 135 -12.24 -15.43 -11.07
N ASN A 136 -12.07 -16.52 -11.82
CA ASN A 136 -11.00 -16.66 -12.80
C ASN A 136 -11.12 -15.69 -13.98
N LYS A 137 -12.34 -15.27 -14.34
CA LYS A 137 -12.63 -14.25 -15.37
C LYS A 137 -12.58 -12.81 -14.84
N SER A 138 -12.53 -12.62 -13.52
CA SER A 138 -12.51 -11.30 -12.89
C SER A 138 -11.10 -10.76 -12.60
N THR A 139 -11.02 -9.50 -12.15
CA THR A 139 -9.78 -8.87 -11.66
C THR A 139 -9.24 -9.49 -10.37
N SER A 140 -9.99 -10.40 -9.74
CA SER A 140 -9.51 -11.24 -8.64
C SER A 140 -8.43 -12.22 -9.09
N ASN A 141 -8.42 -12.59 -10.38
CA ASN A 141 -7.34 -13.34 -10.98
C ASN A 141 -6.09 -12.46 -11.13
N PRO A 142 -4.96 -12.78 -10.46
CA PRO A 142 -3.74 -11.98 -10.56
C PRO A 142 -3.20 -11.84 -11.99
N ALA A 143 -3.48 -12.80 -12.88
CA ALA A 143 -3.08 -12.72 -14.28
C ALA A 143 -3.85 -11.63 -15.03
N ILE A 144 -5.18 -11.60 -14.91
CA ILE A 144 -6.02 -10.57 -15.52
C ILE A 144 -5.65 -9.19 -14.97
N ARG A 145 -5.47 -9.08 -13.65
CA ARG A 145 -5.07 -7.83 -13.01
C ARG A 145 -3.73 -7.28 -13.53
N ARG A 146 -2.77 -8.17 -13.80
CA ARG A 146 -1.51 -7.78 -14.45
C ARG A 146 -1.73 -7.33 -15.88
N HIS A 147 -2.56 -8.02 -16.66
CA HIS A 147 -2.88 -7.60 -18.02
C HIS A 147 -3.53 -6.21 -18.06
N GLU A 148 -4.46 -5.93 -17.15
CA GLU A 148 -5.05 -4.59 -17.02
C GLU A 148 -4.00 -3.52 -16.69
N LEU A 149 -3.09 -3.81 -15.75
CA LEU A 149 -2.00 -2.90 -15.43
C LEU A 149 -1.12 -2.64 -16.66
N MET A 150 -0.73 -3.69 -17.38
CA MET A 150 0.09 -3.56 -18.59
C MET A 150 -0.62 -2.77 -19.69
N ALA A 151 -1.92 -2.99 -19.88
CA ALA A 151 -2.73 -2.23 -20.84
C ALA A 151 -2.78 -0.74 -20.46
N ARG A 152 -2.96 -0.42 -19.17
CA ARG A 152 -2.92 0.97 -18.68
C ARG A 152 -1.55 1.60 -18.86
N MET A 153 -0.47 0.87 -18.57
CA MET A 153 0.90 1.35 -18.78
C MET A 153 1.16 1.64 -20.26
N ALA A 154 0.74 0.76 -21.16
CA ALA A 154 0.84 0.98 -22.61
C ALA A 154 0.05 2.22 -23.06
N GLY A 155 -1.17 2.42 -22.54
CA GLY A 155 -1.96 3.61 -22.85
C GLY A 155 -1.29 4.92 -22.39
N VAL A 156 -0.73 4.94 -21.17
CA VAL A 156 -0.01 6.11 -20.65
C VAL A 156 1.30 6.35 -21.42
N GLU A 157 1.99 5.28 -21.84
CA GLU A 157 3.17 5.36 -22.70
C GLU A 157 2.83 6.03 -24.05
N LEU A 158 1.71 5.63 -24.69
CA LEU A 158 1.24 6.26 -25.93
C LEU A 158 0.93 7.75 -25.75
N VAL A 159 0.29 8.14 -24.64
CA VAL A 159 0.03 9.55 -24.31
C VAL A 159 1.32 10.33 -24.11
N ALA A 160 2.33 9.73 -23.46
CA ALA A 160 3.63 10.37 -23.32
C ALA A 160 4.31 10.58 -24.67
N GLN A 161 4.23 9.60 -25.57
CA GLN A 161 4.76 9.72 -26.93
C GLN A 161 4.09 10.84 -27.71
N SER A 162 2.75 10.94 -27.69
CA SER A 162 2.04 11.98 -28.43
C SER A 162 2.33 13.40 -27.92
N ARG A 163 2.75 13.53 -26.66
CA ARG A 163 3.17 14.80 -26.04
C ARG A 163 4.66 15.10 -26.19
N GLY A 164 5.47 14.16 -26.67
CA GLY A 164 6.93 14.28 -26.65
C GLY A 164 7.53 14.16 -25.24
N ASP A 165 6.77 13.67 -24.28
CA ASP A 165 7.21 13.49 -22.89
C ASP A 165 8.23 12.33 -22.78
N VAL A 166 9.16 12.47 -21.85
CA VAL A 166 10.21 11.47 -21.62
C VAL A 166 10.00 10.71 -20.32
N GLY A 167 10.25 9.40 -20.37
CA GLY A 167 10.16 8.52 -19.20
C GLY A 167 11.42 8.57 -18.34
N ILE A 168 11.25 8.62 -17.02
CA ILE A 168 12.30 8.49 -16.01
C ILE A 168 11.92 7.37 -15.05
N PHE A 169 12.79 6.37 -14.95
CA PHE A 169 12.65 5.28 -13.99
C PHE A 169 13.44 5.61 -12.72
N LEU A 170 12.74 5.58 -11.59
CA LEU A 170 13.26 5.86 -10.26
C LEU A 170 13.31 4.58 -9.44
N THR A 171 14.39 4.41 -8.69
CA THR A 171 14.50 3.43 -7.60
C THR A 171 14.77 4.20 -6.32
N ILE A 172 13.85 4.07 -5.36
CA ILE A 172 13.83 4.81 -4.10
C ILE A 172 13.88 3.79 -2.97
N THR A 173 14.92 3.87 -2.15
CA THR A 173 15.19 2.94 -1.05
C THR A 173 14.98 3.64 0.29
N CYS A 174 14.68 2.90 1.36
CA CYS A 174 14.64 3.45 2.72
C CYS A 174 16.06 3.67 3.28
N PRO A 175 16.26 4.60 4.24
CA PRO A 175 17.50 4.67 5.03
C PRO A 175 17.89 3.37 5.68
N SER A 176 19.19 3.19 5.93
CA SER A 176 19.73 1.95 6.52
C SER A 176 19.02 1.57 7.82
N LYS A 177 18.64 2.55 8.65
CA LYS A 177 17.93 2.30 9.91
C LYS A 177 16.59 1.57 9.78
N TYR A 178 16.01 1.49 8.57
CA TYR A 178 14.77 0.74 8.33
C TYR A 178 14.99 -0.73 7.96
N HIS A 179 16.22 -1.13 7.63
CA HIS A 179 16.56 -2.48 7.17
C HIS A 179 17.11 -3.32 8.32
N SER A 180 16.51 -4.48 8.58
CA SER A 180 16.92 -5.36 9.69
C SER A 180 18.21 -6.11 9.41
N ASN A 181 18.45 -6.45 8.14
CA ASN A 181 19.60 -7.24 7.70
C ASN A 181 20.27 -6.61 6.47
N ILE A 182 21.60 -6.60 6.46
CA ILE A 182 22.38 -6.20 5.30
C ILE A 182 22.37 -7.30 4.22
N ALA A 183 22.78 -6.96 3.00
CA ALA A 183 22.72 -7.89 1.85
C ALA A 183 23.53 -9.18 2.04
N SER A 184 24.52 -9.21 2.94
CA SER A 184 25.28 -10.40 3.32
C SER A 184 24.54 -11.32 4.30
N GLY A 185 23.34 -10.95 4.75
CA GLY A 185 22.49 -11.72 5.66
C GLY A 185 22.69 -11.38 7.14
N HIS A 186 23.79 -10.71 7.51
CA HIS A 186 24.03 -10.30 8.89
C HIS A 186 23.06 -9.21 9.36
N HIS A 187 22.87 -9.11 10.67
CA HIS A 187 22.10 -8.04 11.28
C HIS A 187 22.71 -6.68 10.98
N ASN A 188 21.84 -5.72 10.70
CA ASN A 188 22.25 -4.34 10.50
C ASN A 188 22.28 -3.60 11.84
N ALA A 189 23.48 -3.21 12.29
CA ALA A 189 23.67 -2.48 13.54
C ALA A 189 22.96 -1.10 13.57
N LYS A 190 22.61 -0.54 12.40
CA LYS A 190 21.90 0.74 12.30
C LYS A 190 20.38 0.60 12.44
N TRP A 191 19.85 -0.62 12.39
CA TRP A 191 18.41 -0.86 12.40
C TRP A 191 17.78 -0.36 13.69
N ASN A 192 16.74 0.47 13.59
CA ASN A 192 16.05 1.06 14.74
C ASN A 192 14.77 0.30 15.13
N HIS A 193 14.69 -0.98 14.77
CA HIS A 193 13.52 -1.84 14.99
C HIS A 193 12.25 -1.40 14.25
N SER A 194 12.35 -0.54 13.23
CA SER A 194 11.18 -0.14 12.47
C SER A 194 10.53 -1.32 11.75
N THR A 195 9.20 -1.33 11.77
CA THR A 195 8.39 -2.30 11.03
C THR A 195 8.35 -1.99 9.53
N VAL A 196 7.99 -2.97 8.71
CA VAL A 196 7.76 -2.80 7.26
C VAL A 196 6.71 -1.70 7.01
N ALA A 197 5.66 -1.65 7.82
CA ALA A 197 4.62 -0.63 7.74
C ALA A 197 5.16 0.77 8.03
N GLN A 198 6.01 0.93 9.05
CA GLN A 198 6.64 2.21 9.37
C GLN A 198 7.58 2.69 8.25
N ALA A 199 8.34 1.78 7.64
CA ALA A 199 9.18 2.09 6.48
C ALA A 199 8.34 2.53 5.26
N GLN A 200 7.20 1.87 5.01
CA GLN A 200 6.26 2.29 3.96
C GLN A 200 5.66 3.67 4.26
N CYS A 201 5.28 3.95 5.50
CA CYS A 201 4.80 5.27 5.93
C CYS A 201 5.85 6.36 5.73
N TYR A 202 7.13 6.07 6.00
CA TYR A 202 8.24 6.97 5.69
C TYR A 202 8.27 7.34 4.20
N LEU A 203 8.23 6.35 3.31
CA LEU A 203 8.25 6.59 1.86
C LEU A 203 7.04 7.43 1.40
N CYS A 204 5.84 7.12 1.90
CA CYS A 204 4.64 7.91 1.64
C CYS A 204 4.78 9.37 2.10
N ARG A 205 5.28 9.59 3.33
CA ARG A 205 5.48 10.93 3.90
C ARG A 205 6.46 11.75 3.06
N VAL A 206 7.62 11.18 2.73
CA VAL A 206 8.64 11.87 1.93
C VAL A 206 8.12 12.17 0.53
N TRP A 207 7.43 11.21 -0.08
CA TRP A 207 6.82 11.40 -1.39
C TRP A 207 5.80 12.55 -1.40
N ASN A 208 4.87 12.58 -0.44
CA ASN A 208 3.86 13.64 -0.35
C ASN A 208 4.49 15.03 -0.19
N ARG A 209 5.57 15.15 0.58
CA ARG A 209 6.32 16.40 0.72
C ARG A 209 7.00 16.80 -0.60
N ALA A 210 7.61 15.82 -1.28
CA ALA A 210 8.29 16.05 -2.55
C ALA A 210 7.30 16.47 -3.64
N THR A 211 6.16 15.79 -3.77
CA THR A 211 5.11 16.15 -4.74
C THR A 211 4.44 17.48 -4.42
N ALA A 212 4.28 17.83 -3.15
CA ALA A 212 3.83 19.17 -2.77
C ALA A 212 4.81 20.26 -3.24
N LYS A 213 6.13 20.02 -3.16
CA LYS A 213 7.14 20.93 -3.71
C LYS A 213 7.09 20.99 -5.24
N LEU A 214 7.08 19.84 -5.92
CA LEU A 214 6.88 19.78 -7.38
C LEU A 214 5.65 20.61 -7.79
N LYS A 215 4.57 20.52 -7.00
CA LYS A 215 3.35 21.25 -7.32
C LYS A 215 3.47 22.76 -7.25
N ARG A 216 4.25 23.29 -6.30
CA ARG A 216 4.52 24.73 -6.18
C ARG A 216 5.44 25.25 -7.28
N GLU A 217 6.28 24.38 -7.85
CA GLU A 217 7.17 24.68 -8.98
C GLU A 217 6.51 24.42 -10.35
N ASP A 218 5.20 24.18 -10.37
CA ASP A 218 4.41 23.78 -11.53
C ASP A 218 4.94 22.57 -12.33
N LEU A 219 5.64 21.66 -11.64
CA LEU A 219 6.11 20.40 -12.21
C LEU A 219 5.05 19.33 -11.98
N ARG A 220 4.59 18.71 -13.08
CA ARG A 220 3.43 17.79 -13.09
C ARG A 220 3.80 16.43 -13.71
N PRO A 221 4.81 15.71 -13.20
CA PRO A 221 5.11 14.38 -13.72
C PRO A 221 3.93 13.43 -13.44
N TYR A 222 3.67 12.51 -14.37
CA TYR A 222 2.62 11.51 -14.25
C TYR A 222 3.17 10.11 -14.52
N GLY A 223 2.50 9.07 -14.04
CA GLY A 223 2.91 7.69 -14.30
C GLY A 223 2.56 6.73 -13.19
N PHE A 224 3.44 5.76 -12.95
CA PHE A 224 3.16 4.59 -12.10
C PHE A 224 4.18 4.45 -11.00
N ARG A 225 3.74 3.87 -9.89
CA ARG A 225 4.61 3.48 -8.79
C ARG A 225 4.21 2.12 -8.25
N VAL A 226 5.21 1.34 -7.88
CA VAL A 226 5.06 0.06 -7.18
C VAL A 226 5.99 0.01 -5.98
N ALA A 227 5.59 -0.78 -4.99
CA ALA A 227 6.44 -1.13 -3.86
C ALA A 227 6.87 -2.59 -4.00
N GLU A 228 8.15 -2.86 -3.83
CA GLU A 228 8.72 -4.20 -3.76
C GLU A 228 9.43 -4.37 -2.41
N PRO A 229 9.38 -5.55 -1.80
CA PRO A 229 10.20 -5.85 -0.63
C PRO A 229 11.67 -6.05 -1.06
N HIS A 230 12.60 -5.56 -0.24
CA HIS A 230 13.99 -6.01 -0.26
C HIS A 230 14.13 -7.40 0.37
N HIS A 231 15.33 -7.96 0.33
CA HIS A 231 15.61 -9.30 0.85
C HIS A 231 15.25 -9.48 2.34
N ASP A 232 15.21 -8.40 3.10
CA ASP A 232 14.85 -8.34 4.53
C ASP A 232 13.38 -7.90 4.76
N GLY A 233 12.58 -7.84 3.69
CA GLY A 233 11.18 -7.40 3.71
C GLY A 233 10.96 -5.89 3.69
N THR A 234 12.01 -5.07 3.82
CA THR A 234 11.89 -3.60 3.85
C THR A 234 11.42 -3.08 2.49
N PRO A 235 10.40 -2.20 2.42
CA PRO A 235 9.88 -1.75 1.15
C PRO A 235 10.87 -0.81 0.44
N HIS A 236 10.93 -0.93 -0.88
CA HIS A 236 11.51 0.05 -1.77
C HIS A 236 10.56 0.32 -2.92
N TRP A 237 10.65 1.51 -3.50
CA TRP A 237 9.74 1.94 -4.54
C TRP A 237 10.43 2.01 -5.89
N HIS A 238 9.72 1.52 -6.89
CA HIS A 238 10.00 1.83 -8.29
C HIS A 238 8.92 2.78 -8.81
N ALA A 239 9.34 3.86 -9.45
CA ALA A 239 8.43 4.78 -10.11
C ALA A 239 8.84 5.00 -11.56
N LEU A 240 7.89 4.91 -12.47
CA LEU A 240 8.06 5.31 -13.86
C LEU A 240 7.25 6.59 -14.07
N LEU A 241 7.96 7.71 -14.28
CA LEU A 241 7.37 9.03 -14.44
C LEU A 241 7.61 9.57 -15.84
N PHE A 242 6.60 10.18 -16.44
CA PHE A 242 6.63 10.88 -17.71
C PHE A 242 6.45 12.38 -17.45
N MET A 243 7.20 13.19 -18.20
CA MET A 243 7.19 14.66 -18.11
C MET A 243 7.91 15.27 -19.33
N PRO A 244 7.73 16.58 -19.59
CA PRO A 244 8.48 17.27 -20.63
C PRO A 244 10.00 17.19 -20.41
N GLN A 245 10.78 17.15 -21.48
CA GLN A 245 12.24 16.93 -21.41
C GLN A 245 12.95 18.03 -20.61
N GLU A 246 12.49 19.27 -20.69
CA GLU A 246 12.98 20.43 -19.96
C GLU A 246 12.71 20.32 -18.45
N GLN A 247 11.64 19.63 -18.04
CA GLN A 247 11.25 19.48 -16.63
C GLN A 247 12.01 18.36 -15.90
N VAL A 248 12.69 17.47 -16.63
CA VAL A 248 13.36 16.29 -16.06
C VAL A 248 14.37 16.67 -14.97
N LYS A 249 15.25 17.63 -15.27
CA LYS A 249 16.34 18.00 -14.35
C LYS A 249 15.78 18.55 -13.04
N ALA A 250 14.85 19.49 -13.13
CA ALA A 250 14.20 20.10 -11.96
C ALA A 250 13.42 19.07 -11.14
N THR A 251 12.62 18.23 -11.81
CA THR A 251 11.81 17.19 -11.14
C THR A 251 12.68 16.19 -10.40
N VAL A 252 13.70 15.65 -11.06
CA VAL A 252 14.62 14.66 -10.47
C VAL A 252 15.43 15.28 -9.34
N ALA A 253 15.86 16.54 -9.46
CA ALA A 253 16.59 17.24 -8.40
C ALA A 253 15.73 17.42 -7.14
N ILE A 254 14.47 17.84 -7.29
CA ILE A 254 13.53 17.97 -6.17
C ILE A 254 13.30 16.61 -5.51
N LEU A 255 12.92 15.59 -6.28
CA LEU A 255 12.68 14.25 -5.74
C LEU A 255 13.91 13.72 -5.01
N ARG A 256 15.10 13.84 -5.61
CA ARG A 256 16.36 13.43 -4.99
C ARG A 256 16.57 14.14 -3.66
N THR A 257 16.43 15.47 -3.63
CA THR A 257 16.63 16.29 -2.41
C THR A 257 15.80 15.78 -1.24
N TYR A 258 14.52 15.48 -1.46
CA TYR A 258 13.64 14.96 -0.41
C TYR A 258 14.01 13.55 0.03
N PHE A 259 14.33 12.63 -0.91
CA PHE A 259 14.60 11.23 -0.57
C PHE A 259 15.98 10.99 0.05
N ILE A 260 16.95 11.89 -0.16
CA ILE A 260 18.30 11.78 0.42
C ILE A 260 18.46 12.55 1.73
N ALA A 261 17.47 13.36 2.13
CA ALA A 261 17.58 14.27 3.28
C ALA A 261 17.69 13.51 4.60
N GLU A 262 16.89 12.46 4.80
CA GLU A 262 16.92 11.66 6.03
C GLU A 262 18.16 10.74 6.05
N ASP A 263 18.96 10.88 7.11
CA ASP A 263 20.23 10.19 7.35
C ASP A 263 21.26 10.43 6.21
N ARG A 264 21.36 11.68 5.74
CA ARG A 264 22.20 12.07 4.60
C ARG A 264 23.66 11.65 4.74
N ASP A 265 24.19 11.67 5.96
CA ASP A 265 25.59 11.37 6.26
C ASP A 265 25.96 9.91 5.91
N GLU A 266 25.00 8.98 5.91
CA GLU A 266 25.27 7.58 5.58
C GLU A 266 25.60 7.35 4.10
N LEU A 267 25.24 8.28 3.22
CA LEU A 267 25.35 8.14 1.76
C LEU A 267 26.70 8.63 1.21
N GLY A 268 27.48 9.37 2.01
CA GLY A 268 28.72 10.01 1.54
C GLY A 268 28.51 10.82 0.25
N ARG A 269 29.40 10.64 -0.73
CA ARG A 269 29.29 11.31 -2.05
C ARG A 269 28.28 10.65 -3.00
N ASN A 270 27.98 9.37 -2.80
CA ASN A 270 27.14 8.59 -3.73
C ASN A 270 25.74 8.34 -3.15
N THR A 271 24.79 9.16 -3.56
CA THR A 271 23.39 9.02 -3.14
C THR A 271 22.63 7.89 -3.85
N GLY A 272 23.30 7.15 -4.75
CA GLY A 272 22.68 6.08 -5.53
C GLY A 272 22.18 4.92 -4.68
N ALA A 273 22.70 4.71 -3.47
CA ALA A 273 22.14 3.73 -2.54
C ALA A 273 20.69 4.08 -2.13
N ARG A 274 20.33 5.37 -2.16
CA ARG A 274 19.00 5.86 -1.76
C ARG A 274 18.08 6.20 -2.91
N PHE A 275 18.62 6.86 -3.93
CA PHE A 275 17.85 7.39 -5.04
C PHE A 275 18.63 7.23 -6.35
N LYS A 276 18.14 6.32 -7.21
CA LYS A 276 18.65 6.15 -8.58
C LYS A 276 17.61 6.64 -9.57
N SER A 277 18.05 7.41 -10.56
CA SER A 277 17.22 7.85 -11.69
C SER A 277 17.88 7.39 -12.98
N LYS A 278 17.13 6.72 -13.85
CA LYS A 278 17.57 6.30 -15.18
C LYS A 278 16.60 6.83 -16.23
N LYS A 279 17.11 7.47 -17.28
CA LYS A 279 16.29 7.82 -18.44
C LYS A 279 15.80 6.53 -19.07
N TRP A 280 14.49 6.46 -19.29
CA TRP A 280 13.84 5.33 -19.91
C TRP A 280 13.67 5.64 -21.40
N THR A 281 14.27 4.81 -22.25
CA THR A 281 14.22 5.00 -23.71
C THR A 281 13.30 3.97 -24.34
N HIS A 282 12.36 4.44 -25.16
CA HIS A 282 11.52 3.60 -26.01
C HIS A 282 12.38 2.75 -26.97
N GLY A 283 11.96 1.50 -27.24
CA GLY A 283 12.54 0.67 -28.31
C GLY A 283 13.74 -0.23 -27.96
N LYS A 284 14.44 -0.07 -26.83
CA LYS A 284 15.48 -1.04 -26.43
C LYS A 284 14.86 -2.19 -25.63
N GLY A 285 14.65 -3.33 -26.29
CA GLY A 285 14.07 -4.56 -25.72
C GLY A 285 14.66 -4.99 -24.36
N GLN A 286 15.94 -4.69 -24.11
CA GLN A 286 16.64 -4.97 -22.84
C GLN A 286 16.11 -4.15 -21.63
N GLN A 287 15.73 -2.88 -21.82
CA GLN A 287 15.28 -1.99 -20.72
C GLN A 287 13.79 -2.14 -20.43
N ARG A 288 12.98 -2.48 -21.44
CA ARG A 288 11.62 -2.98 -21.24
C ARG A 288 11.66 -4.21 -20.33
N HIS A 289 12.62 -5.11 -20.52
CA HIS A 289 12.70 -6.37 -19.78
C HIS A 289 13.05 -6.22 -18.29
N THR A 290 13.75 -5.18 -17.82
CA THR A 290 14.12 -5.04 -16.40
C THR A 290 13.16 -4.15 -15.62
N SER A 291 12.70 -3.05 -16.22
CA SER A 291 11.78 -2.10 -15.57
C SER A 291 10.32 -2.56 -15.62
N LEU A 292 9.84 -3.12 -16.74
CA LEU A 292 8.52 -3.75 -16.77
C LEU A 292 8.52 -5.08 -16.04
N ASN A 293 9.63 -5.80 -15.85
CA ASN A 293 9.60 -7.03 -15.03
C ASN A 293 9.29 -6.74 -13.56
N THR A 294 9.77 -5.62 -13.01
CA THR A 294 9.33 -5.10 -11.71
C THR A 294 7.81 -4.89 -11.71
N PHE A 295 7.28 -4.12 -12.67
CA PHE A 295 5.83 -3.91 -12.77
C PHE A 295 5.02 -5.18 -13.13
N ARG A 296 5.61 -6.16 -13.82
CA ARG A 296 5.00 -7.45 -14.23
C ARG A 296 4.99 -8.46 -13.08
N ARG A 297 5.89 -8.34 -12.10
CA ARG A 297 5.92 -9.24 -10.92
C ARG A 297 4.93 -8.81 -9.84
N ILE A 298 4.33 -7.62 -9.95
CA ILE A 298 3.53 -7.02 -8.90
C ILE A 298 2.05 -6.97 -9.30
N SER A 299 1.20 -7.59 -8.49
CA SER A 299 -0.26 -7.60 -8.66
C SER A 299 -0.96 -6.36 -8.06
N THR A 300 -0.19 -5.42 -7.49
CA THR A 300 -0.69 -4.26 -6.73
C THR A 300 0.05 -2.97 -7.13
N ALA A 301 0.04 -2.62 -8.41
CA ALA A 301 0.34 -1.25 -8.81
C ALA A 301 -0.86 -0.36 -8.50
N THR A 302 -0.67 0.60 -7.61
CA THR A 302 -1.70 1.59 -7.31
C THR A 302 -1.67 2.67 -8.39
N ARG A 303 -2.81 2.91 -9.05
CA ARG A 303 -3.04 4.14 -9.81
C ARG A 303 -2.93 5.32 -8.84
N TRP A 304 -2.41 6.45 -9.29
CA TRP A 304 -2.55 7.71 -8.56
C TRP A 304 -3.96 8.28 -8.79
N PRO A 305 -4.83 8.43 -7.77
CA PRO A 305 -5.79 9.51 -7.71
C PRO A 305 -5.14 10.62 -6.90
N VAL A 306 -4.52 11.59 -7.57
CA VAL A 306 -4.62 12.95 -7.04
C VAL A 306 -5.93 13.44 -7.61
N ASN A 307 -6.82 14.00 -6.79
CA ASN A 307 -8.05 14.65 -7.26
C ASN A 307 -7.72 15.58 -8.45
N TRP A 308 -7.94 15.06 -9.65
CA TRP A 308 -7.99 15.76 -10.92
C TRP A 308 -9.30 15.26 -11.55
N THR A 309 -10.40 15.72 -10.98
CA THR A 309 -11.64 15.82 -11.74
C THR A 309 -11.33 16.64 -12.98
N THR A 310 -11.50 16.01 -14.13
CA THR A 310 -11.77 16.65 -15.41
C THR A 310 -12.76 17.80 -15.23
N LYS A 311 -12.27 19.04 -15.13
CA LYS A 311 -12.88 20.17 -15.82
C LYS A 311 -12.16 20.30 -17.15
N ALA A 312 -12.49 19.39 -18.06
CA ALA A 312 -12.28 19.63 -19.47
C ALA A 312 -13.30 20.68 -19.92
N ALA A 313 -12.80 21.71 -20.61
CA ALA A 313 -13.49 22.54 -21.59
C ALA A 313 -14.84 23.17 -21.18
N SER A 314 -14.77 24.42 -20.72
CA SER A 314 -15.74 25.45 -21.12
C SER A 314 -14.96 26.72 -21.48
N ARG A 315 -14.41 26.71 -22.69
CA ARG A 315 -14.21 27.82 -23.62
C ARG A 315 -13.76 27.22 -24.94
#